data_AF-A0A0K0D0E1-F1
#
_entry.id   AF-A0A0K0D0E1-F1
#
_cell.length_a   1.000
_cell.length_b   1.000
_cell.length_c   1.000
_cell.angle_alpha   90.00
_cell.angle_beta   90.00
_cell.angle_gamma   90.00
#
_symmetry.space_group_name_H-M   'P 1'
#
loop_
_entity.id
_entity.type
_entity.pdbx_description
1 polymer ?
#
loop_
_entity_poly.entity_id
_entity_poly.type
_entity_poly.pdbx_seq_one_letter_code
_entity_poly.pdbx_strand_id
1 'polypeptide(L)' 'MPDNLKQLFRPVVMSVPDNEVIAETILYSEGFTDARNLARKIVTVFKLSKLVHR' A
#
# COMPACT_ATOMS: atom_id res chain seq x y z
N MET A 1 -5.29 -3.59 25.91
CA MET A 1 -5.01 -2.28 26.54
C MET A 1 -6.03 -2.05 27.66
N PRO A 2 -5.60 -1.68 28.87
CA PRO A 2 -6.47 -1.29 29.98
C PRO A 2 -7.41 -0.14 29.58
N ASP A 3 -8.67 -0.17 30.02
CA ASP A 3 -9.70 0.75 29.53
C ASP A 3 -9.46 2.21 29.95
N ASN A 4 -8.85 2.43 31.12
CA ASN A 4 -8.40 3.74 31.59
C ASN A 4 -7.32 4.37 30.70
N LEU A 5 -6.47 3.56 30.07
CA LEU A 5 -5.49 4.06 29.11
C LEU A 5 -6.12 4.33 27.74
N LYS A 6 -7.12 3.54 27.29
CA LYS A 6 -7.80 3.78 26.00
C LYS A 6 -8.49 5.15 25.94
N GLN A 7 -9.00 5.64 27.07
CA GLN A 7 -9.67 6.95 27.14
C GLN A 7 -8.70 8.13 26.92
N LEU A 8 -7.40 7.94 27.14
CA LEU A 8 -6.37 8.97 26.93
C LEU A 8 -5.97 9.12 25.45
N PHE A 9 -6.39 8.21 24.57
CA PHE A 9 -6.03 8.24 23.15
C PHE A 9 -7.28 8.30 22.27
N ARG A 10 -7.21 9.09 21.20
CA ARG A 10 -8.23 9.03 20.15
C ARG A 10 -7.90 7.88 19.19
N PRO A 11 -8.85 6.97 18.91
CA PRO A 11 -8.63 5.92 17.93
C PRO A 11 -8.49 6.56 16.54
N VAL A 12 -7.43 6.18 15.82
CA VAL A 12 -7.24 6.50 14.40
C VAL A 12 -7.45 5.23 13.61
N VAL A 13 -8.34 5.28 12.62
CA VAL A 13 -8.55 4.17 11.70
C VAL A 13 -7.59 4.32 10.54
N MET A 14 -6.71 3.34 10.35
CA MET A 14 -5.84 3.27 9.18
C MET A 14 -6.51 2.43 8.11
N SER A 15 -6.85 3.04 6.98
CA SER A 15 -7.26 2.30 5.79
C SER A 15 -6.05 1.62 5.15
N VAL A 16 -6.27 0.48 4.51
CA VAL A 16 -5.23 -0.18 3.70
C VAL A 16 -4.78 0.79 2.60
N PRO A 17 -3.47 1.05 2.47
CA PRO A 17 -2.96 1.99 1.47
C PRO A 17 -3.09 1.44 0.04
N ASP A 18 -3.19 2.34 -0.93
CA ASP A 18 -3.18 1.97 -2.35
C ASP A 18 -1.74 1.75 -2.84
N ASN A 19 -1.41 0.48 -3.07
CA ASN A 19 -0.08 0.06 -3.52
C ASN A 19 0.26 0.50 -4.95
N GLU A 20 -0.73 0.76 -5.82
CA GLU A 20 -0.47 1.20 -7.19
C GLU A 20 0.04 2.64 -7.20
N VAL A 21 -0.60 3.52 -6.44
CA VAL A 21 -0.20 4.93 -6.30
C VAL A 21 1.17 5.06 -5.64
N ILE A 22 1.43 4.26 -4.60
CA ILE A 22 2.74 4.24 -3.93
C ILE A 22 3.83 3.79 -4.90
N ALA A 23 3.61 2.67 -5.61
CA ALA A 23 4.60 2.16 -6.56
C ALA A 23 4.84 3.13 -7.73
N GLU A 24 3.78 3.79 -8.23
CA GLU A 24 3.90 4.81 -9.27
C GLU A 24 4.75 6.00 -8.80
N THR A 25 4.52 6.49 -7.58
CA THR A 25 5.27 7.62 -7.02
C THR A 25 6.76 7.28 -6.85
N ILE A 26 7.06 6.06 -6.40
CA ILE A 26 8.43 5.57 -6.28
C ILE A 26 9.09 5.52 -7.66
N LEU A 27 8.45 4.86 -8.63
CA LEU A 27 8.99 4.73 -9.99
C LEU A 27 9.18 6.08 -10.67
N TYR A 28 8.24 7.01 -10.48
CA TYR A 28 8.38 8.36 -11.02
C TYR A 28 9.59 9.10 -10.41
N SER A 29 9.80 8.95 -9.10
CA SER A 29 10.94 9.56 -8.38
C SER A 29 12.29 9.00 -8.85
N GLU A 30 12.32 7.74 -9.30
CA GLU A 30 13.49 7.09 -9.90
C GLU A 30 13.69 7.44 -11.39
N GLY A 31 12.84 8.29 -11.97
CA GLY A 31 12.97 8.80 -13.34
C GLY A 31 12.29 7.93 -14.42
N PHE A 32 11.45 6.97 -14.04
CA PHE A 32 10.70 6.18 -15.02
C PHE A 32 9.59 7.00 -15.68
N THR A 33 9.62 7.12 -17.01
CA THR A 33 8.61 7.84 -17.80
C THR A 33 7.29 7.10 -17.88
N ASP A 34 7.30 5.76 -17.81
CA ASP A 34 6.12 4.88 -17.85
C ASP A 34 5.75 4.31 -16.47
N ALA A 35 6.02 5.08 -15.40
CA ALA A 35 5.85 4.67 -14.01
C ALA A 35 4.45 4.10 -13.69
N ARG A 36 3.40 4.69 -14.25
CA ARG A 36 2.01 4.27 -14.04
C ARG A 36 1.72 2.86 -14.55
N ASN A 37 2.18 2.54 -15.76
CA ASN A 37 1.95 1.22 -16.34
C ASN A 37 2.82 0.16 -15.66
N LEU A 38 4.05 0.51 -15.28
CA LEU A 38 4.95 -0.36 -14.53
C LEU A 38 4.39 -0.68 -13.13
N ALA A 39 3.90 0.33 -12.41
CA ALA A 39 3.28 0.17 -11.09
C ALA A 39 2.11 -0.82 -11.12
N ARG A 40 1.19 -0.68 -12.09
CA ARG A 40 0.06 -1.61 -12.29
C ARG A 40 0.53 -3.04 -12.51
N LYS A 41 1.52 -3.26 -13.38
CA LYS A 41 2.06 -4.60 -13.67
C LYS A 41 2.67 -5.22 -12.41
N ILE A 42 3.52 -4.48 -11.70
CA ILE A 42 4.17 -4.94 -10.46
C ILE A 42 3.12 -5.34 -9.42
N VAL A 43 2.16 -4.45 -9.14
CA VAL A 43 1.12 -4.73 -8.15
C VAL A 43 0.25 -5.92 -8.57
N THR A 44 -0.06 -6.06 -9.85
CA THR A 44 -0.82 -7.21 -10.38
C THR A 44 -0.06 -8.52 -10.16
N VAL A 45 1.23 -8.58 -10.47
CA VAL A 45 2.06 -9.76 -10.25
C VAL A 45 2.08 -10.15 -8.77
N PHE A 46 2.27 -9.19 -7.86
CA PHE A 46 2.23 -9.48 -6.42
C PHE A 46 0.85 -9.89 -5.92
N LYS A 47 -0.23 -9.30 -6.45
CA LYS A 47 -1.61 -9.71 -6.15
C LYS A 47 -1.86 -11.15 -6.59
N LEU A 48 -1.43 -11.53 -7.80
CA LEU A 48 -1.56 -12.88 -8.34
C LEU A 48 -0.71 -13.89 -7.56
N SER A 49 0.54 -13.57 -7.22
CA SER A 49 1.39 -14.44 -6.40
C SER A 49 0.79 -14.71 -5.02
N LYS A 50 0.17 -13.70 -4.39
CA LYS A 50 -0.55 -13.89 -3.12
C LYS A 50 -1.81 -14.76 -3.26
N LEU A 51 -2.45 -14.77 -4.43
CA LEU A 51 -3.60 -15.63 -4.70
C LEU A 51 -3.19 -17.09 -4.89
N VAL A 52 -2.01 -17.36 -5.45
CA VAL A 52 -1.51 -18.73 -5.69
C VAL A 52 -1.00 -19.39 -4.39
N HIS A 53 -0.62 -18.62 -3.38
CA HIS A 53 -0.15 -19.11 -2.08
C HIS A 53 -1.24 -19.11 -0.98
N ARG A 54 -2.51 -19.03 -1.37
CA ARG A 54 -3.68 -19.20 -0.50
C ARG A 54 -4.39 -20.49 -0.83
#